data_AF-A0A7C6U0I9-F1
#
_entry.id   AF-A0A7C6U0I9-F1
#
_cell.length_a   1.000
_cell.length_b   1.000
_cell.length_c   1.000
_cell.angle_alpha   90.00
_cell.angle_beta   90.00
_cell.angle_gamma   90.00
#
_symmetry.space_group_name_H-M   'P 1'
#
loop_
_entity.id
_entity.type
_entity.pdbx_description
1 polymer ?
#
loop_
_entity_poly.entity_id
_entity_poly.type
_entity_poly.pdbx_seq_one_letter_code
_entity_poly.pdbx_strand_id
1 'polypeptide(L)' 'MNKETSLRDAQEMLMKKGKKRGMLTYKEIMNSLQEFDLSTEEIDEFYEKLT' A
#
# COMPACT_ATOMS: atom_id res chain seq x y z
N MET A 1 -3.94 -3.47 -17.87
CA MET A 1 -3.84 -3.80 -16.43
C MET A 1 -4.93 -3.02 -15.73
N ASN A 2 -5.78 -3.66 -14.93
CA ASN A 2 -6.85 -2.96 -14.20
C ASN A 2 -6.26 -2.26 -12.96
N LYS A 3 -6.70 -1.02 -12.67
CA LYS A 3 -6.23 -0.18 -11.54
C LYS A 3 -6.36 -0.90 -10.19
N GLU A 4 -7.43 -1.69 -10.01
CA GLU A 4 -7.63 -2.52 -8.81
C GLU A 4 -6.55 -3.60 -8.65
N THR A 5 -6.10 -4.21 -9.75
CA THR A 5 -5.08 -5.25 -9.72
C THR A 5 -3.74 -4.67 -9.27
N SER A 6 -3.35 -3.49 -9.79
CA SER A 6 -2.08 -2.85 -9.43
C SER A 6 -2.06 -2.37 -7.97
N LEU A 7 -3.18 -1.90 -7.43
CA LEU A 7 -3.25 -1.47 -6.03
C LEU A 7 -3.10 -2.66 -5.08
N ARG A 8 -3.76 -3.79 -5.40
CA ARG A 8 -3.64 -5.03 -4.63
C ARG A 8 -2.22 -5.57 -4.65
N ASP A 9 -1.54 -5.51 -5.79
CA ASP A 9 -0.15 -5.94 -5.93
C ASP A 9 0.80 -5.08 -5.08
N ALA A 10 0.57 -3.76 -5.05
CA ALA A 10 1.32 -2.84 -4.18
C ALA A 10 1.12 -3.17 -2.70
N GLN A 11 -0.12 -3.51 -2.30
CA GLN A 11 -0.43 -3.95 -0.94
C GLN A 11 0.29 -5.25 -0.58
N GLU A 12 0.24 -6.27 -1.45
CA GLU A 12 0.95 -7.53 -1.22
C GLU A 12 2.47 -7.34 -1.10
N MET A 13 3.04 -6.45 -1.92
CA MET A 13 4.46 -6.12 -1.87
C MET A 13 4.84 -5.49 -0.53
N LEU A 14 4.06 -4.50 -0.08
CA LEU A 14 4.26 -3.85 1.22
C LEU A 14 4.12 -4.85 2.36
N MET A 15 3.10 -5.72 2.36
CA MET A 15 2.93 -6.77 3.37
C MET A 15 4.12 -7.73 3.44
N LYS A 16 4.63 -8.20 2.30
CA LYS A 16 5.82 -9.08 2.25
C LYS A 16 7.04 -8.36 2.81
N LYS A 17 7.22 -7.08 2.47
CA LYS A 17 8.34 -6.25 2.94
C LYS A 17 8.25 -5.99 4.45
N GLY A 18 7.07 -5.66 4.96
CA GLY A 18 6.82 -5.46 6.39
C GLY A 18 7.07 -6.73 7.18
N LYS A 19 6.55 -7.88 6.73
CA LYS A 19 6.82 -9.19 7.35
C LYS A 19 8.32 -9.53 7.39
N LYS A 20 9.08 -9.19 6.35
CA LYS A 20 10.53 -9.44 6.30
C LYS A 20 11.34 -8.50 7.19
N ARG A 21 10.93 -7.23 7.31
CA ARG A 21 11.68 -6.17 8.02
C ARG A 21 11.19 -5.91 9.45
N GLY A 22 10.03 -6.43 9.82
CA GLY A 22 9.36 -6.17 11.10
C GLY A 22 8.65 -4.81 11.18
N MET A 23 8.88 -3.90 10.22
CA MET A 23 8.21 -2.61 10.14
C MET A 23 8.22 -2.05 8.71
N LEU A 24 7.27 -1.16 8.43
CA LEU A 24 7.25 -0.27 7.28
C LEU A 24 7.16 1.18 7.79
N THR A 25 7.86 2.09 7.12
CA THR A 25 7.69 3.51 7.41
C THR A 25 6.52 4.08 6.61
N TYR A 26 5.88 5.13 7.15
CA TYR A 26 4.84 5.89 6.45
C TYR A 26 5.30 6.34 5.06
N LYS A 27 6.55 6.84 4.95
CA LYS A 27 7.14 7.27 3.68
C LYS A 27 7.22 6.13 2.66
N GLU A 28 7.57 4.92 3.08
CA GLU A 28 7.62 3.77 2.17
C GLU A 28 6.24 3.41 1.63
N ILE A 29 5.21 3.49 2.47
CA ILE A 29 3.82 3.21 2.07
C ILE A 29 3.34 4.31 1.12
N MET A 30 3.49 5.59 1.48
CA MET A 30 3.10 6.72 0.63
C MET A 30 3.84 6.74 -0.71
N ASN A 31 5.12 6.37 -0.74
CA ASN A 31 5.87 6.25 -1.98
C ASN A 31 5.32 5.15 -2.90
N SER A 32 4.74 4.08 -2.35
CA SER A 32 4.05 3.07 -3.16
C SER A 32 2.69 3.56 -3.63
N LEU A 33 2.01 4.42 -2.86
CA LEU A 33 0.69 4.95 -3.21
C LEU A 33 0.73 6.15 -4.17
N GLN A 34 1.86 6.86 -4.29
CA GLN A 34 1.98 8.07 -5.12
C GLN A 34 1.68 7.85 -6.62
N GLU A 35 1.82 6.61 -7.09
CA GLU A 35 1.55 6.25 -8.49
C GLU A 35 0.05 6.07 -8.76
N PHE A 36 -0.77 6.09 -7.71
CA PHE A 36 -2.20 5.89 -7.76
C PHE A 36 -2.91 7.21 -7.45
N ASP A 37 -3.88 7.58 -8.29
CA ASP A 37 -4.80 8.67 -8.01
C ASP A 37 -5.86 8.16 -7.00
N LEU A 38 -5.51 8.21 -5.71
CA LEU A 38 -6.33 7.78 -4.59
C LEU A 38 -6.81 8.99 -3.79
N SER A 39 -8.07 8.94 -3.39
CA SER A 39 -8.64 9.80 -2.37
C SER A 39 -8.09 9.45 -0.98
N THR A 40 -8.28 10.38 -0.03
CA THR A 40 -7.93 10.15 1.38
C THR A 40 -8.61 8.90 1.94
N GLU A 41 -9.89 8.67 1.58
CA GLU A 41 -10.66 7.50 2.03
C GLU A 41 -10.04 6.18 1.51
N GLU A 42 -9.64 6.14 0.24
CA GLU A 42 -8.97 4.96 -0.34
C GLU A 42 -7.59 4.68 0.31
N ILE A 43 -6.89 5.74 0.74
CA ILE A 43 -5.63 5.62 1.48
C ILE A 43 -5.89 5.05 2.88
N ASP A 44 -6.93 5.52 3.58
CA ASP A 44 -7.29 5.01 4.90
C ASP A 44 -7.67 3.52 4.83
N GLU A 45 -8.50 3.13 3.86
CA GLU A 45 -8.84 1.71 3.60
C GLU A 45 -7.59 0.86 3.30
N PHE A 46 -6.60 1.43 2.62
CA PHE A 46 -5.34 0.74 2.35
C PHE A 46 -4.58 0.46 3.65
N TYR A 47 -4.51 1.44 4.57
CA TYR A 47 -3.86 1.28 5.87
C TYR A 47 -4.57 0.26 6.76
N GLU A 48 -5.91 0.25 6.77
CA GLU A 48 -6.68 -0.74 7.54
C GLU A 48 -6.31 -2.18 7.14
N LYS A 49 -6.05 -2.42 5.86
CA LYS A 49 -5.70 -3.76 5.36
C LYS A 49 -4.23 -4.16 5.58
N LEU A 50 -3.39 -3.25 6.11
CA LEU A 50 -2.01 -3.56 6.52
C LEU A 50 -1.88 -4.03 7.97
N THR A 51 -2.93 -3.82 8.78
CA THR A 51 -3.03 -4.27 10.18
C THR A 51 -3.68 -5.65 10.25
#